data_AF-A0A9D9UZI0-F1
#
_entry.id   AF-A0A9D9UZI0-F1
#
_cell.length_a   1.000
_cell.length_b   1.000
_cell.length_c   1.000
_cell.angle_alpha   90.00
_cell.angle_beta   90.00
_cell.angle_gamma   90.00
#
_symmetry.space_group_name_H-M   'P 1'
#
loop_
_entity.id
_entity.type
_entity.pdbx_description
1 polymer ?
#
loop_
_entity_poly.entity_id
_entity_poly.type
_entity_poly.pdbx_seq_one_letter_code
_entity_poly.pdbx_strand_id
1 'polypeptide(L)'
;MKSYKNITEYIKDVPKEHQEYVKTMRELVKKIVPKGEEVIRYGMPTMQIGGKNLIHYAAMKGHFGFYPAPSGIIAFKSELDKACIEYSKGCIRFPYNEPLPVSLITKIIKFRVKEEKSR
;
A
#
# COMPACT_ATOMS: atom_id res chain seq x y z
N MET A 1 9.36 2.03 17.47
CA MET A 1 8.37 1.48 16.52
C MET A 1 7.66 0.32 17.19
N LYS A 2 6.32 0.31 17.20
CA LYS A 2 5.57 -0.85 17.69
C LYS A 2 5.81 -2.04 16.76
N SER A 3 6.07 -3.21 17.34
CA SER A 3 6.20 -4.46 16.61
C SER A 3 4.85 -5.18 16.65
N TYR A 4 4.34 -5.59 15.49
CA TYR A 4 3.10 -6.35 15.36
C TYR A 4 3.45 -7.75 14.86
N LYS A 5 2.79 -8.79 15.37
CA LYS A 5 3.06 -10.16 14.91
C LYS A 5 2.47 -10.39 13.52
N ASN A 6 1.37 -9.71 13.20
CA ASN A 6 0.68 -9.80 11.92
C ASN A 6 -0.16 -8.55 11.62
N ILE A 7 -0.69 -8.49 10.40
CA ILE A 7 -1.53 -7.37 9.93
C ILE A 7 -2.84 -7.26 10.71
N THR A 8 -3.38 -8.36 11.23
CA THR A 8 -4.61 -8.32 12.03
C THR A 8 -4.39 -7.60 13.37
N GLU A 9 -3.26 -7.83 14.04
CA GLU A 9 -2.89 -7.05 15.23
C GLU A 9 -2.64 -5.58 14.90
N TYR A 10 -2.00 -5.29 13.76
CA TYR A 10 -1.84 -3.92 13.28
C TYR A 10 -3.18 -3.21 13.12
N ILE A 11 -4.16 -3.85 12.46
CA ILE A 11 -5.50 -3.28 12.26
C ILE A 11 -6.19 -2.98 13.60
N LYS A 12 -6.00 -3.81 14.63
CA LYS A 12 -6.60 -3.57 15.96
C LYS A 12 -6.05 -2.32 16.67
N ASP A 13 -4.79 -1.95 16.43
CA ASP A 13 -4.16 -0.76 17.01
C ASP A 13 -4.49 0.53 16.22
N VAL A 14 -4.89 0.39 14.96
CA VAL A 14 -5.31 1.53 14.12
C VAL A 14 -6.65 2.09 14.64
N PRO A 15 -6.82 3.43 14.71
CA PRO A 15 -8.09 4.06 15.06
C PRO A 15 -9.24 3.50 14.24
N LYS A 16 -10.39 3.22 14.87
CA LYS A 16 -11.54 2.53 14.24
C LYS A 16 -11.95 3.15 12.90
N GLU A 17 -11.95 4.48 12.81
CA GLU A 17 -12.25 5.26 11.60
C GLU A 17 -11.29 5.02 10.43
N HIS A 18 -10.06 4.58 10.68
CA HIS A 18 -9.04 4.33 9.65
C HIS A 18 -8.83 2.83 9.36
N GLN A 19 -9.43 1.94 10.16
CA GLN A 19 -9.27 0.49 9.96
C GLN A 19 -9.78 0.03 8.59
N GLU A 20 -10.83 0.68 8.08
CA GLU A 20 -11.43 0.33 6.79
C GLU A 20 -10.46 0.54 5.62
N TYR A 21 -9.64 1.59 5.66
CA TYR A 21 -8.60 1.84 4.66
C TYR A 21 -7.58 0.69 4.62
N VAL A 22 -7.14 0.23 5.79
CA VAL A 22 -6.17 -0.86 5.91
C VAL A 22 -6.78 -2.17 5.41
N LYS A 23 -8.03 -2.47 5.78
CA LYS A 23 -8.76 -3.67 5.33
C LYS A 23 -8.96 -3.66 3.82
N THR A 24 -9.47 -2.55 3.28
CA THR A 24 -9.69 -2.37 1.84
C THR A 24 -8.41 -2.57 1.04
N MET A 25 -7.31 -1.94 1.47
CA MET A 25 -6.00 -2.12 0.82
C MET A 25 -5.53 -3.58 0.92
N ARG A 26 -5.64 -4.20 2.10
CA ARG A 26 -5.27 -5.60 2.33
C ARG A 26 -6.01 -6.55 1.38
N GLU A 27 -7.33 -6.41 1.29
CA GLU A 27 -8.17 -7.24 0.41
C GLU A 27 -7.84 -7.02 -1.07
N LEU A 28 -7.66 -5.77 -1.48
CA LEU A 28 -7.29 -5.43 -2.85
C LEU A 28 -5.96 -6.07 -3.25
N VAL A 29 -4.95 -5.96 -2.39
CA VAL A 29 -3.61 -6.49 -2.64
C VAL A 29 -3.64 -8.02 -2.71
N LYS A 30 -4.38 -8.69 -1.80
CA LYS A 30 -4.57 -10.15 -1.86
C LYS A 30 -5.23 -10.61 -3.14
N LYS A 31 -6.23 -9.87 -3.63
CA LYS A 31 -6.93 -10.19 -4.88
C LYS A 31 -5.98 -10.10 -6.09
N ILE A 32 -5.07 -9.12 -6.09
CA ILE A 32 -4.12 -8.91 -7.20
C ILE A 32 -2.93 -9.87 -7.10
N VAL A 33 -2.50 -10.19 -5.88
CA VAL A 33 -1.30 -10.98 -5.59
C VAL A 33 -1.66 -12.16 -4.67
N PRO A 34 -2.43 -13.15 -5.15
CA PRO A 34 -2.90 -14.26 -4.32
C PRO A 34 -1.78 -15.17 -3.81
N LYS A 35 -0.63 -15.17 -4.48
CA LYS A 35 0.60 -15.88 -4.05
C LYS A 35 1.51 -15.02 -3.16
N GLY A 36 1.06 -13.83 -2.78
CA GLY A 36 1.85 -12.92 -1.97
C GLY A 36 1.78 -13.28 -0.49
N GLU A 37 2.87 -12.99 0.23
CA GLU A 37 2.99 -13.22 1.66
C GLU A 37 2.77 -11.93 2.44
N GLU A 38 1.92 -12.00 3.46
CA GLU A 38 1.63 -10.88 4.35
C GLU A 38 2.62 -10.84 5.51
N VAL A 39 3.39 -9.77 5.61
CA VAL A 39 4.36 -9.59 6.69
C VAL A 39 4.27 -8.20 7.29
N ILE A 40 4.85 -8.02 8.47
CA ILE A 40 5.10 -6.71 9.07
C ILE A 40 6.56 -6.35 8.86
N ARG A 41 6.83 -5.26 8.15
CA ARG A 41 8.18 -4.70 7.97
C ARG A 41 8.16 -3.23 8.36
N TYR A 42 9.15 -2.80 9.14
CA TYR A 42 9.24 -1.44 9.65
C TYR A 42 7.97 -0.98 10.39
N GLY A 43 7.28 -1.90 11.06
CA GLY A 43 6.01 -1.62 11.75
C GLY A 43 4.79 -1.43 10.84
N MET A 44 4.91 -1.74 9.55
CA MET A 44 3.86 -1.55 8.54
C MET A 44 3.44 -2.86 7.87
N PRO A 45 2.15 -3.04 7.57
CA PRO A 45 1.65 -4.04 6.63
C PRO A 45 2.43 -4.01 5.32
N THR A 46 2.94 -5.17 4.91
CA THR A 46 3.77 -5.35 3.74
C THR A 46 3.33 -6.59 2.99
N MET A 47 3.23 -6.47 1.66
CA MET A 47 3.05 -7.63 0.79
C MET A 47 4.40 -8.00 0.18
N GLN A 48 4.76 -9.26 0.28
CA GLN A 48 5.95 -9.82 -0.36
C GLN A 48 5.58 -10.77 -1.49
N ILE A 49 6.44 -10.91 -2.48
CA ILE A 49 6.34 -11.94 -3.51
C ILE A 49 7.74 -12.54 -3.74
N GLY A 50 7.87 -13.86 -3.61
CA GLY A 50 9.17 -14.54 -3.75
C GLY A 50 10.23 -14.03 -2.77
N GLY A 51 9.85 -13.72 -1.52
CA GLY A 51 10.75 -13.18 -0.49
C GLY A 51 11.13 -11.70 -0.63
N LYS A 52 10.68 -11.01 -1.68
CA LYS A 52 10.98 -9.59 -1.93
C LYS A 52 9.80 -8.70 -1.59
N ASN A 53 10.07 -7.50 -1.07
CA ASN A 53 9.03 -6.51 -0.73
C ASN A 53 8.40 -5.92 -1.98
N LEU A 54 7.11 -6.18 -2.19
CA LEU A 54 6.37 -5.67 -3.33
C LEU A 54 5.87 -4.24 -3.07
N ILE A 55 5.11 -4.09 -1.99
CA ILE A 55 4.51 -2.83 -1.53
C ILE A 55 4.40 -2.81 0.00
N HIS A 56 4.31 -1.60 0.56
CA HIS A 56 3.89 -1.40 1.95
C HIS A 56 2.67 -0.48 1.99
N TYR A 57 1.92 -0.52 3.08
CA TYR A 57 0.83 0.41 3.35
C TYR A 57 0.65 0.61 4.84
N ALA A 58 0.27 1.81 5.26
CA ALA A 58 0.14 2.15 6.67
C ALA A 58 -0.89 3.26 6.89
N ALA A 59 -1.65 3.14 7.97
CA ALA A 59 -2.40 4.24 8.53
C ALA A 59 -1.44 5.21 9.25
N MET A 60 -1.20 6.38 8.66
CA MET A 60 -0.36 7.45 9.22
C MET A 60 -1.23 8.52 9.88
N LYS A 61 -0.60 9.44 10.63
CA LYS A 61 -1.31 10.60 11.20
C LYS A 61 -1.75 11.54 10.06
N GLY A 62 -3.07 11.64 9.85
CA GLY A 62 -3.70 12.55 8.87
C GLY A 62 -3.84 12.02 7.45
N HIS A 63 -3.21 10.90 7.08
CA HIS A 63 -3.36 10.27 5.76
C HIS A 63 -3.11 8.77 5.82
N PHE A 64 -3.63 8.04 4.85
CA PHE A 64 -3.26 6.67 4.55
C PHE A 64 -2.06 6.66 3.59
N GLY A 65 -0.95 6.06 4.02
CA GLY A 65 0.29 5.96 3.24
C GLY A 65 0.34 4.67 2.42
N PHE A 66 0.62 4.80 1.13
CA PHE A 66 0.87 3.68 0.22
C PHE A 66 2.26 3.77 -0.38
N TYR A 67 3.05 2.70 -0.28
CA TYR A 67 4.47 2.69 -0.60
C TYR A 67 4.75 1.66 -1.70
N PRO A 68 4.56 2.02 -2.99
CA PRO A 68 4.78 1.11 -4.11
C PRO A 68 6.22 1.13 -4.63
N ALA A 69 7.22 1.43 -3.79
CA ALA A 69 8.59 1.77 -4.21
C ALA A 69 8.68 3.00 -5.14
N PRO A 70 9.87 3.61 -5.32
CA PRO A 70 10.03 4.79 -6.16
C PRO A 70 9.61 4.55 -7.62
N SER A 71 9.87 3.36 -8.16
CA SER A 71 9.52 3.05 -9.56
C SER A 71 8.01 3.05 -9.80
N GLY A 72 7.21 2.59 -8.83
CA GLY A 72 5.74 2.63 -8.92
C GLY A 72 5.19 4.06 -8.93
N ILE A 73 5.86 5.01 -8.28
CA ILE A 73 5.45 6.42 -8.28
C ILE A 73 5.88 7.09 -9.59
N ILE A 74 7.12 6.87 -10.03
CA ILE A 74 7.66 7.44 -11.27
C ILE A 74 6.81 7.02 -12.47
N ALA A 75 6.44 5.74 -12.57
CA ALA A 75 5.64 5.22 -13.68
C ALA A 75 4.21 5.80 -13.74
N PHE A 76 3.66 6.23 -12.61
CA PHE A 76 2.27 6.71 -12.49
C PHE A 76 2.16 8.19 -12.14
N LYS A 77 3.27 8.94 -12.22
CA LYS A 77 3.34 10.36 -11.85
C LYS A 77 2.23 11.19 -12.50
N SER A 78 2.07 11.06 -13.82
CA SER A 78 1.05 11.81 -14.56
C SER A 78 -0.39 11.43 -14.18
N GLU A 79 -0.65 10.19 -13.77
CA GLU A 79 -1.98 9.79 -13.28
C GLU A 79 -2.24 10.33 -11.87
N LEU A 80 -1.22 10.36 -11.01
CA LEU A 80 -1.29 10.95 -9.67
C LEU A 80 -1.53 12.46 -9.74
N ASP A 81 -0.79 13.16 -10.61
CA ASP A 81 -0.93 14.61 -10.80
C ASP A 81 -2.34 14.96 -11.33
N LYS A 82 -2.86 14.20 -12.32
CA LYS A 82 -4.22 14.40 -12.85
C LYS A 82 -5.32 14.14 -11.83
N ALA A 83 -5.07 13.24 -10.88
CA ALA A 83 -5.99 12.93 -9.80
C ALA A 83 -5.81 13.85 -8.58
N CYS A 84 -4.93 14.85 -8.65
CA CYS A 84 -4.59 15.75 -7.55
C CYS A 84 -4.13 15.01 -6.27
N ILE A 85 -3.48 13.85 -6.42
CA ILE A 85 -3.03 13.02 -5.30
C ILE A 85 -1.61 13.43 -4.90
N GLU A 86 -1.40 13.70 -3.61
CA GLU A 86 -0.08 13.99 -3.08
C GLU A 86 0.83 12.74 -3.01
N TYR A 87 2.09 12.90 -3.39
CA TYR A 87 3.10 11.86 -3.26
C TYR A 87 4.50 12.43 -2.99
N SER A 88 5.39 11.56 -2.53
CA SER A 88 6.82 11.82 -2.35
C SER A 88 7.64 10.73 -3.06
N LYS A 89 8.97 10.72 -2.89
CA LYS A 89 9.87 9.77 -3.57
C LYS A 89 9.52 8.29 -3.34
N GLY A 90 8.80 7.94 -2.27
CA GLY A 90 8.46 6.55 -1.96
C GLY A 90 7.09 6.33 -1.31
N CYS A 91 6.27 7.37 -1.20
CA CYS A 91 4.96 7.29 -0.56
C CYS A 91 3.92 8.09 -1.35
N ILE A 92 2.76 7.50 -1.58
CA ILE A 92 1.55 8.15 -2.06
C ILE A 92 0.64 8.35 -0.83
N ARG A 93 0.11 9.56 -0.67
CA ARG A 93 -0.72 9.94 0.48
C ARG A 93 -2.16 10.03 0.05
N PHE A 94 -3.03 9.24 0.68
CA PHE A 94 -4.47 9.32 0.49
C PHE A 94 -5.10 9.95 1.74
N PRO A 95 -5.92 11.00 1.61
CA PRO A 95 -6.57 11.60 2.76
C PRO A 95 -7.72 10.70 3.26
N TYR A 96 -7.96 10.67 4.58
CA TYR A 96 -8.97 9.77 5.18
C TYR A 96 -10.43 10.22 5.00
N ASN A 97 -10.66 11.34 4.33
CA ASN A 97 -11.99 11.85 4.00
C ASN A 97 -12.42 11.44 2.57
N GLU A 98 -11.56 10.74 1.82
CA GLU A 98 -11.84 10.32 0.45
C GLU A 98 -11.69 8.81 0.29
N PRO A 99 -12.50 8.18 -0.58
CA PRO A 99 -12.35 6.76 -0.88
C PRO A 99 -11.01 6.49 -1.57
N LEU A 100 -10.42 5.33 -1.29
CA LEU A 100 -9.20 4.91 -1.97
C LEU A 100 -9.44 4.80 -3.49
N PRO A 101 -8.57 5.35 -4.35
CA PRO A 101 -8.70 5.22 -5.81
C PRO A 101 -8.28 3.81 -6.25
N VAL A 102 -9.17 2.84 -6.02
CA VAL A 102 -8.93 1.40 -6.23
C VAL A 102 -8.39 1.09 -7.62
N SER A 103 -8.89 1.77 -8.66
CA SER A 103 -8.43 1.59 -10.04
C SER A 103 -6.94 1.95 -10.20
N LEU A 104 -6.52 3.13 -9.70
CA LEU A 104 -5.13 3.58 -9.78
C LEU A 104 -4.21 2.68 -8.93
N ILE A 105 -4.61 2.37 -7.71
CA ILE A 105 -3.88 1.47 -6.82
C ILE A 105 -3.68 0.10 -7.49
N THR A 106 -4.72 -0.43 -8.14
CA THR A 106 -4.64 -1.70 -8.87
C THR A 106 -3.61 -1.67 -9.99
N LYS A 107 -3.59 -0.59 -10.80
CA LYS A 107 -2.60 -0.45 -11.88
C LYS A 107 -1.18 -0.42 -11.32
N ILE A 108 -0.94 0.33 -10.24
CA ILE A 108 0.36 0.45 -9.59
C ILE A 108 0.82 -0.92 -9.05
N ILE A 109 -0.04 -1.66 -8.34
CA ILE A 109 0.31 -2.98 -7.81
C ILE A 109 0.64 -3.95 -8.95
N LYS A 110 -0.18 -3.98 -10.02
CA LYS A 110 0.09 -4.85 -11.19
C LYS A 110 1.42 -4.51 -11.86
N PHE A 111 1.73 -3.22 -12.01
CA PHE A 111 3.02 -2.77 -12.51
C PHE A 111 4.17 -3.27 -11.64
N ARG A 112 4.05 -3.13 -10.31
CA ARG A 112 5.04 -3.62 -9.35
C ARG A 112 5.24 -5.13 -9.42
N VAL A 113 4.16 -5.90 -9.57
CA VAL A 113 4.23 -7.35 -9.74
C VAL A 113 4.97 -7.72 -11.02
N LYS A 114 4.70 -7.00 -12.11
CA LYS A 114 5.39 -7.22 -13.38
C LYS A 114 6.88 -6.90 -13.26
N GLU A 115 7.23 -5.77 -12.64
CA GLU A 115 8.61 -5.37 -12.42
C GLU A 115 9.37 -6.41 -11.59
N GLU A 116 8.78 -6.93 -10.51
CA GLU A 116 9.45 -7.90 -9.65
C GLU A 116 9.60 -9.29 -10.28
N LYS A 117 8.70 -9.66 -11.20
CA LYS A 117 8.83 -10.89 -12.00
C LYS A 117 9.87 -10.80 -13.11
N SER A 118 10.21 -9.59 -13.55
CA SER A 118 11.22 -9.35 -14.59
C SER A 118 12.64 -9.17 -14.03
N ARG A 119 12.81 -9.33 -12.70
CA ARG A 119 14.08 -9.23 -11.97
C ARG A 119 14.56 -10.59 -11.51
#